data_AF-A0A1X7ISA1-F1
#
_entry.id   AF-A0A1X7ISA1-F1
#
_cell.length_a   1.000
_cell.length_b   1.000
_cell.length_c   1.000
_cell.angle_alpha   90.00
_cell.angle_beta   90.00
_cell.angle_gamma   90.00
#
_symmetry.space_group_name_H-M   'P 1'
#
loop_
_entity.id
_entity.type
_entity.pdbx_description
1 polymer ?
#
loop_
_entity_poly.entity_id
_entity_poly.type
_entity_poly.pdbx_seq_one_letter_code
_entity_poly.pdbx_strand_id
1 'polypeptide(L)'
;MKEGLESAGTESQSAAQRESPFQVAGHACRPDCGACCIAPSISSPIPGMPHGKPAGVRCVQLGDDLRCAIFGQPERPACCSGLQPQLEMCGANRDEALAWLTQLEVLTGPQAMCDS
;
A
#
# COMPACT_ATOMS: atom_id res chain seq x y z
N MET A 1 31.67 -45.14 -25.20
CA MET A 1 31.61 -44.74 -23.78
C MET A 1 32.14 -43.32 -23.69
N LYS A 2 31.40 -42.45 -22.98
CA LYS A 2 31.64 -41.01 -22.71
C LYS A 2 31.14 -40.05 -23.81
N GLU A 3 29.89 -39.54 -23.71
CA GLU A 3 29.45 -38.32 -22.98
C GLU A 3 30.02 -37.07 -23.69
N GLY A 4 29.27 -36.20 -24.39
CA GLY A 4 28.00 -35.57 -24.05
C GLY A 4 28.28 -34.38 -23.13
N LEU A 5 28.54 -33.16 -23.64
CA LEU A 5 28.41 -31.92 -22.85
C LEU A 5 28.46 -30.60 -23.67
N GLU A 6 27.27 -30.03 -23.85
CA GLU A 6 26.82 -28.66 -23.53
C GLU A 6 27.39 -27.39 -24.21
N SER A 7 26.41 -26.70 -24.82
CA SER A 7 26.32 -25.26 -25.08
C SER A 7 26.51 -24.41 -23.81
N ALA A 8 27.12 -23.23 -23.94
CA ALA A 8 26.76 -22.08 -23.13
C ALA A 8 27.17 -20.77 -23.83
N GLY A 9 26.21 -20.16 -24.54
CA GLY A 9 26.18 -18.71 -24.67
C GLY A 9 25.85 -18.13 -23.30
N THR A 10 26.57 -17.09 -22.87
CA THR A 10 26.17 -16.26 -21.74
C THR A 10 25.96 -14.86 -22.28
N GLU A 11 24.69 -14.57 -22.55
CA GLU A 11 24.18 -13.26 -22.93
C GLU A 11 24.06 -12.36 -21.69
N SER A 12 24.43 -11.09 -21.88
CA SER A 12 23.82 -9.87 -21.34
C SER A 12 23.19 -9.95 -19.93
N GLN A 13 23.90 -9.43 -18.93
CA GLN A 13 23.39 -9.33 -17.57
C GLN A 13 22.33 -8.23 -17.44
N SER A 14 21.13 -8.71 -17.12
CA SER A 14 19.85 -8.02 -16.96
C SER A 14 19.80 -7.05 -15.79
N ALA A 15 19.24 -5.85 -16.05
CA ALA A 15 18.64 -4.98 -15.06
C ALA A 15 17.23 -5.48 -14.73
N ALA A 16 17.08 -6.46 -13.84
CA ALA A 16 15.79 -6.82 -13.23
C ALA A 16 16.00 -7.69 -11.99
N GLN A 17 15.17 -7.46 -10.96
CA GLN A 17 14.98 -8.27 -9.75
C GLN A 17 16.04 -8.20 -8.63
N ARG A 18 15.84 -7.25 -7.71
CA ARG A 18 16.05 -7.51 -6.27
C ARG A 18 14.74 -8.07 -5.73
N GLU A 19 14.72 -9.37 -5.46
CA GLU A 19 13.57 -10.10 -4.94
C GLU A 19 13.29 -9.72 -3.47
N SER A 20 12.03 -9.41 -3.15
CA SER A 20 11.55 -9.19 -1.79
C SER A 20 11.31 -10.55 -1.10
N PRO A 21 11.70 -10.74 0.19
CA PRO A 21 11.45 -11.98 0.93
C PRO A 21 9.95 -12.29 1.15
N PHE A 22 9.07 -11.35 0.78
CA PHE A 22 7.63 -11.55 0.73
C PHE A 22 7.21 -11.52 -0.74
N GLN A 23 7.08 -12.70 -1.36
CA GLN A 23 6.57 -12.86 -2.74
C GLN A 23 5.11 -12.42 -2.84
N VAL A 24 4.89 -11.11 -2.83
CA VAL A 24 3.62 -10.46 -3.14
C VAL A 24 3.90 -9.66 -4.41
N ALA A 25 3.22 -9.99 -5.51
CA ALA A 25 3.31 -9.21 -6.75
C ALA A 25 3.12 -7.73 -6.40
N GLY A 26 3.91 -6.83 -7.02
CA GLY A 26 4.07 -5.41 -6.67
C GLY A 26 2.83 -4.51 -6.74
N HIS A 27 1.64 -5.10 -6.61
CA HIS A 27 0.31 -4.51 -6.72
C HIS A 27 -0.66 -5.01 -5.61
N ALA A 28 -0.28 -6.00 -4.78
CA ALA A 28 -1.12 -6.47 -3.69
C ALA A 28 -0.65 -5.89 -2.34
N CYS A 29 -1.59 -5.31 -1.58
CA CYS A 29 -1.31 -4.86 -0.21
C CYS A 29 -0.78 -6.04 0.62
N ARG A 30 0.30 -5.81 1.38
CA ARG A 30 0.83 -6.81 2.31
C ARG A 30 -0.26 -7.20 3.33
N PRO A 31 -0.47 -8.50 3.61
CA PRO A 31 -1.35 -8.90 4.70
C PRO A 31 -0.89 -8.23 6.01
N ASP A 32 -1.83 -7.99 6.92
CA ASP A 32 -1.53 -7.41 8.23
C ASP A 32 -0.94 -5.98 8.21
N CYS A 33 -1.02 -5.27 7.07
CA CYS A 33 -0.53 -3.88 6.98
C CYS A 33 -1.56 -2.88 7.51
N GLY A 34 -2.72 -2.77 6.85
CA GLY A 34 -3.78 -1.80 7.21
C GLY A 34 -3.39 -0.32 7.18
N ALA A 35 -2.16 0.05 6.79
CA ALA A 35 -1.64 1.41 6.94
C ALA A 35 -2.45 2.45 6.17
N CYS A 36 -2.84 2.14 4.93
CA CYS A 36 -3.71 3.00 4.12
C CYS A 36 -5.12 3.20 4.69
N CYS A 37 -5.57 2.31 5.57
CA CYS A 37 -6.86 2.42 6.27
C CYS A 37 -6.76 3.22 7.58
N ILE A 38 -5.55 3.60 8.01
CA ILE A 38 -5.29 4.32 9.27
C ILE A 38 -4.70 5.69 8.99
N ALA A 39 -3.55 5.75 8.30
CA ALA A 39 -2.73 6.95 8.19
C ALA A 39 -3.38 8.11 7.40
N PRO A 40 -3.75 7.95 6.11
CA PRO A 40 -4.18 9.08 5.29
C PRO A 40 -5.59 9.54 5.67
N SER A 41 -5.91 10.81 5.43
CA SER A 41 -7.31 11.27 5.47
C SER A 41 -8.06 10.80 4.20
N ILE A 42 -9.37 10.61 4.33
CA ILE A 42 -10.27 10.26 3.23
C ILE A 42 -11.45 11.21 3.30
N SER A 43 -11.58 12.12 2.33
CA SER A 43 -12.69 13.09 2.30
C SER A 43 -13.99 12.51 1.73
N SER A 44 -13.90 11.38 1.01
CA SER A 44 -15.08 10.71 0.45
C SER A 44 -15.80 9.86 1.51
N PRO A 45 -17.14 9.74 1.45
CA PRO A 45 -17.91 8.91 2.38
C PRO A 45 -17.46 7.45 2.34
N ILE A 46 -17.46 6.81 3.51
CA ILE A 46 -17.26 5.37 3.69
C ILE A 46 -18.52 4.83 4.37
N PRO A 47 -19.01 3.62 4.07
CA PRO A 47 -20.08 3.01 4.84
C PRO A 47 -19.73 2.99 6.34
N GLY A 48 -20.52 3.67 7.18
CA GLY A 48 -20.26 3.89 8.61
C GLY A 48 -19.42 5.14 8.96
N MET A 49 -18.90 5.86 7.97
CA MET A 49 -18.23 7.17 8.14
C MET A 49 -18.68 8.15 7.03
N PRO A 50 -19.87 8.77 7.14
CA PRO A 50 -20.47 9.58 6.07
C PRO A 50 -19.68 10.85 5.72
N HIS A 51 -18.89 11.38 6.66
CA HIS A 51 -18.02 12.55 6.46
C HIS A 51 -16.59 12.15 6.09
N GLY A 52 -16.36 10.89 5.74
CA GLY A 52 -15.03 10.36 5.47
C GLY A 52 -14.26 10.00 6.74
N LYS A 53 -12.95 9.80 6.59
CA LYS A 53 -12.04 9.33 7.63
C LYS A 53 -10.96 10.37 7.90
N PRO A 54 -10.83 10.90 9.13
CA PRO A 54 -9.70 11.74 9.48
C PRO A 54 -8.35 11.00 9.36
N ALA A 55 -7.27 11.76 9.17
CA ALA A 55 -5.92 11.22 9.22
C ALA A 55 -5.63 10.58 10.59
N GLY A 56 -4.89 9.48 10.60
CA GLY A 56 -4.55 8.73 11.81
C GLY A 56 -5.72 7.96 12.47
N VAL A 57 -6.96 8.22 12.07
CA VAL A 57 -8.13 7.50 12.58
C VAL A 57 -8.29 6.16 11.86
N ARG A 58 -8.54 5.11 12.63
CA ARG A 58 -8.82 3.76 12.12
C ARG A 58 -10.14 3.76 11.35
N CYS A 59 -10.12 3.28 10.10
CA CYS A 59 -11.32 3.09 9.29
C CYS A 59 -12.27 2.07 9.94
N VAL A 60 -13.58 2.36 9.95
CA VAL A 60 -14.62 1.43 10.45
C VAL A 60 -14.64 0.11 9.68
N GLN A 61 -14.16 0.10 8.44
CA GLN A 61 -14.08 -1.08 7.58
C GLN A 61 -12.78 -1.87 7.77
N LEU A 62 -11.88 -1.47 8.68
CA LEU A 62 -10.65 -2.22 8.95
C LEU A 62 -10.91 -3.29 10.02
N GLY A 63 -10.96 -4.55 9.59
CA GLY A 63 -11.13 -5.71 10.46
C GLY A 63 -9.94 -5.97 11.38
N ASP A 64 -10.11 -6.86 12.36
CA ASP A 64 -9.07 -7.21 13.33
C ASP A 64 -7.86 -7.88 12.67
N ASP A 65 -8.06 -8.52 11.53
CA ASP A 65 -7.04 -9.08 10.63
C ASP A 65 -6.36 -8.03 9.74
N LEU A 66 -6.68 -6.74 9.95
CA LEU A 66 -6.12 -5.59 9.25
C LEU A 66 -6.38 -5.61 7.74
N ARG A 67 -7.49 -6.25 7.34
CA ARG A 67 -8.02 -6.22 5.98
C ARG A 67 -9.25 -5.31 5.91
N CYS A 68 -9.45 -4.73 4.73
CA CYS A 68 -10.64 -3.91 4.47
C CYS A 68 -11.83 -4.85 4.20
N ALA A 69 -12.89 -4.75 5.01
CA ALA A 69 -14.08 -5.58 4.92
C ALA A 69 -14.86 -5.40 3.61
N ILE A 70 -14.68 -4.26 2.93
CA ILE A 70 -15.29 -3.95 1.63
C ILE A 70 -14.29 -3.93 0.48
N PHE A 71 -13.15 -4.63 0.61
CA PHE A 71 -12.16 -4.72 -0.47
C PHE A 71 -12.77 -5.30 -1.75
N GLY A 72 -12.70 -4.56 -2.86
CA GLY A 72 -13.24 -4.98 -4.16
C GLY A 72 -14.73 -4.72 -4.36
N GLN A 73 -15.42 -4.22 -3.32
CA GLN A 73 -16.85 -3.93 -3.36
C GLN A 73 -17.13 -2.54 -3.94
N PRO A 74 -18.28 -2.32 -4.59
CA PRO A 74 -18.64 -1.02 -5.19
C PRO A 74 -18.83 0.10 -4.15
N GLU A 75 -19.12 -0.24 -2.88
CA GLU A 75 -19.23 0.71 -1.78
C GLU A 75 -17.86 1.22 -1.28
N ARG A 76 -16.76 0.62 -1.75
CA ARG A 76 -15.41 1.08 -1.42
C ARG A 76 -15.11 2.38 -2.16
N PRO A 77 -14.73 3.47 -1.47
CA PRO A 77 -14.49 4.75 -2.11
C PRO A 77 -13.44 4.65 -3.22
N ALA A 78 -13.61 5.43 -4.29
CA ALA A 78 -12.72 5.43 -5.45
C ALA A 78 -11.25 5.72 -5.09
N CYS A 79 -10.99 6.60 -4.12
CA CYS A 79 -9.64 6.87 -3.65
C CYS A 79 -9.00 5.63 -2.98
N CYS A 80 -9.79 4.83 -2.26
CA CYS A 80 -9.31 3.61 -1.61
C CYS A 80 -9.10 2.46 -2.61
N SER A 81 -9.97 2.33 -3.62
CA SER A 81 -9.85 1.30 -4.65
C SER A 81 -8.79 1.63 -5.71
N GLY A 82 -8.55 2.92 -5.97
CA GLY A 82 -7.50 3.39 -6.87
C GLY A 82 -6.10 3.38 -6.27
N LEU A 83 -5.96 3.28 -4.94
CA LEU A 83 -4.66 3.26 -4.27
C LEU A 83 -3.86 2.00 -4.65
N GLN A 84 -2.71 2.20 -5.30
CA GLN A 84 -1.79 1.14 -5.67
C GLN A 84 -0.63 1.07 -4.66
N PRO A 85 -0.33 -0.09 -4.08
CA PRO A 85 0.82 -0.23 -3.20
C PRO A 85 2.12 -0.04 -3.98
N GLN A 86 3.07 0.66 -3.38
CA GLN A 86 4.41 0.90 -3.94
C GLN A 86 5.46 0.68 -2.85
N LEU A 87 6.67 0.29 -3.24
CA LEU A 87 7.74 -0.01 -2.27
C LEU A 87 8.06 1.20 -1.38
N GLU A 88 8.15 2.39 -1.96
CA GLU A 88 8.37 3.66 -1.25
C GLU A 88 7.31 3.89 -0.16
N MET A 89 6.05 3.59 -0.49
CA MET A 89 4.90 3.76 0.42
C MET A 89 4.83 2.68 1.49
N CYS A 90 5.09 1.42 1.12
CA CYS A 90 4.78 0.27 1.95
C CYS A 90 5.96 -0.22 2.79
N GLY A 91 7.19 0.19 2.45
CA GLY A 91 8.42 -0.20 3.12
C GLY A 91 8.58 -1.72 3.30
N ALA A 92 9.43 -2.10 4.24
CA ALA A 92 9.63 -3.49 4.65
C ALA A 92 8.56 -3.98 5.65
N ASN A 93 7.96 -3.08 6.43
CA ASN A 93 7.01 -3.43 7.49
C ASN A 93 5.86 -2.41 7.62
N ARG A 94 4.94 -2.66 8.55
CA ARG A 94 3.75 -1.83 8.76
C ARG A 94 4.11 -0.45 9.31
N ASP A 95 5.06 -0.40 10.23
CA ASP A 95 5.42 0.85 10.91
C ASP A 95 6.07 1.82 9.93
N GLU A 96 6.90 1.32 9.01
CA GLU A 96 7.43 2.11 7.89
C GLU A 96 6.30 2.64 6.99
N ALA A 97 5.32 1.81 6.64
CA ALA A 97 4.20 2.24 5.82
C ALA A 97 3.35 3.32 6.50
N LEU A 98 3.09 3.16 7.79
CA LEU A 98 2.39 4.16 8.59
C LEU A 98 3.18 5.47 8.66
N ALA A 99 4.47 5.41 8.97
CA ALA A 99 5.34 6.57 9.07
C ALA A 99 5.37 7.35 7.75
N TRP A 100 5.56 6.66 6.63
CA TRP A 100 5.61 7.28 5.31
C TRP A 100 4.29 7.93 4.93
N LEU A 101 3.16 7.22 5.10
CA LEU A 101 1.83 7.75 4.77
C LEU A 101 1.45 8.94 5.67
N THR A 102 1.79 8.88 6.95
CA THR A 102 1.59 10.01 7.88
C THR A 102 2.45 11.21 7.48
N GLN A 103 3.71 10.98 7.09
CA GLN A 103 4.56 12.06 6.60
C GLN A 103 3.98 12.70 5.34
N LEU A 104 3.53 11.89 4.37
CA LEU A 104 2.87 12.43 3.18
C LEU A 104 1.63 13.23 3.52
N GLU A 105 0.77 12.71 4.40
CA GLU A 105 -0.44 13.42 4.84
C GLU A 105 -0.10 14.80 5.44
N VAL A 106 0.99 14.93 6.20
CA VAL A 106 1.43 16.24 6.72
C VAL A 106 1.94 17.16 5.61
N LEU A 107 2.67 16.60 4.64
CA LEU A 107 3.27 17.37 3.54
C LEU A 107 2.26 17.81 2.48
N THR A 108 1.21 17.01 2.25
CA THR A 108 0.24 17.23 1.17
C THR A 108 -1.18 17.46 1.66
N GLY A 109 -1.44 17.30 2.95
CA GLY A 109 -2.74 17.52 3.54
C GLY A 109 -3.18 18.97 3.35
N PRO A 110 -4.50 19.23 3.39
CA PRO A 110 -4.99 20.60 3.40
C PRO A 110 -4.38 21.28 4.62
N GLN A 111 -3.42 22.19 4.39
CA GLN A 111 -2.89 23.05 5.42
C GLN A 111 -4.12 23.68 6.06
N ALA A 112 -4.38 23.38 7.34
CA ALA A 112 -5.38 24.11 8.10
C ALA A 112 -4.87 25.54 8.16
N MET A 113 -5.25 26.30 7.13
CA MET A 113 -5.01 27.70 6.86
C MET A 113 -4.90 28.48 8.18
N CYS A 114 -3.66 28.63 8.65
CA CYS A 114 -3.26 29.69 9.53
C CYS A 114 -3.03 30.93 8.66
N ASP A 115 -4.09 31.40 8.01
CA ASP A 115 -4.18 32.76 7.45
C ASP A 115 -4.98 33.59 8.47
N SER A 116 -4.31 33.96 9.56
CA SER A 116 -4.76 35.01 10.49
C SER A 116 -3.64 36.01 10.72
#